data_AF-A0A455UPQ4-F1
#
_entry.id   AF-A0A455UPQ4-F1
#
_cell.length_a   1.000
_cell.length_b   1.000
_cell.length_c   1.000
_cell.angle_alpha   90.00
_cell.angle_beta   90.00
_cell.angle_gamma   90.00
#
_symmetry.space_group_name_H-M   'P 1'
#
loop_
_entity.id
_entity.type
_entity.pdbx_description
1 polymer ?
#
loop_
_entity_poly.entity_id
_entity_poly.type
_entity_poly.pdbx_seq_one_letter_code
_entity_poly.pdbx_strand_id
1 'polypeptide(L)'
;MCRRGTGGYRASEYWLTLARLAYHLGNRHVQLALGEDEKGGWVRFPPDHVLEELAELLGAELEHHNATFDPEPGAYNQVGGGHSHSHGHDHDHPHEHHHAH
;
A
#
# COMPACT_ATOMS: atom_id res chain seq x y z
N MET A 1 -9.53 -1.93 10.46
CA MET A 1 -9.95 -3.01 9.55
C MET A 1 -11.14 -2.54 8.78
N CYS A 2 -11.16 -2.71 7.46
CA CYS A 2 -12.39 -2.48 6.71
C CYS A 2 -13.16 -3.80 6.64
N ARG A 3 -14.40 -3.78 7.12
CA ARG A 3 -15.32 -4.90 7.17
C ARG A 3 -16.59 -4.59 6.37
N ARG A 4 -17.50 -5.54 6.35
CA ARG A 4 -18.80 -5.44 5.70
C ARG A 4 -19.83 -4.94 6.71
N GLY A 5 -20.49 -3.82 6.40
CA GLY A 5 -21.74 -3.45 7.07
C GLY A 5 -22.78 -4.54 6.83
N THR A 6 -23.54 -4.90 7.86
CA THR A 6 -24.54 -5.99 7.84
C THR A 6 -25.76 -5.73 6.92
N GLY A 7 -25.69 -4.76 5.99
CA GLY A 7 -26.77 -4.36 5.10
C GLY A 7 -26.65 -4.94 3.69
N GLY A 8 -27.55 -5.85 3.33
CA GLY A 8 -28.27 -5.92 2.03
C GLY A 8 -27.56 -6.01 0.68
N TYR A 9 -26.23 -5.94 0.54
CA TYR A 9 -25.55 -6.00 -0.77
C TYR A 9 -25.42 -7.42 -1.31
N ARG A 10 -25.49 -7.59 -2.65
CA ARG A 10 -25.22 -8.89 -3.28
C ARG A 10 -23.73 -9.24 -3.11
N ALA A 11 -23.40 -10.52 -2.94
CA ALA A 11 -22.01 -10.96 -2.75
C ALA A 11 -21.02 -10.43 -3.83
N SER A 12 -21.51 -10.25 -5.06
CA SER A 12 -20.75 -9.66 -6.17
C SER A 12 -20.39 -8.18 -5.97
N GLU A 13 -21.27 -7.39 -5.35
CA GLU A 13 -21.03 -5.95 -5.11
C GLU A 13 -20.00 -5.76 -4.00
N TYR A 14 -20.06 -6.61 -2.98
CA TYR A 14 -19.09 -6.63 -1.89
C TYR A 14 -17.67 -6.92 -2.36
N TRP A 15 -17.50 -7.94 -3.20
CA TRP A 15 -16.18 -8.28 -3.75
C TRP A 15 -15.63 -7.17 -4.65
N LEU A 16 -16.51 -6.49 -5.40
CA LEU A 16 -16.12 -5.34 -6.21
C LEU A 16 -15.67 -4.16 -5.36
N THR A 17 -16.35 -3.86 -4.24
CA THR A 17 -15.93 -2.80 -3.31
C THR A 17 -14.58 -3.10 -2.67
N LEU A 18 -14.36 -4.31 -2.17
CA LEU A 18 -13.06 -4.72 -1.61
C LEU A 18 -11.94 -4.66 -2.64
N ALA A 19 -12.20 -5.11 -3.87
CA ALA A 19 -11.21 -5.04 -4.95
C ALA A 19 -10.85 -3.59 -5.31
N ARG A 20 -11.84 -2.68 -5.38
CA ARG A 20 -11.59 -1.25 -5.61
C ARG A 20 -10.79 -0.63 -4.48
N LEU A 21 -11.14 -0.94 -3.23
CA LEU A 21 -10.41 -0.46 -2.06
C LEU A 21 -8.95 -0.93 -2.09
N ALA A 22 -8.71 -2.22 -2.26
CA ALA A 22 -7.37 -2.79 -2.36
C ALA A 22 -6.56 -2.18 -3.50
N TYR A 23 -7.18 -1.96 -4.66
CA TYR A 23 -6.55 -1.29 -5.80
C TYR A 23 -6.10 0.14 -5.46
N HIS A 24 -6.99 0.95 -4.86
CA HIS A 24 -6.67 2.33 -4.52
C HIS A 24 -5.63 2.46 -3.40
N LEU A 25 -5.61 1.52 -2.45
CA LEU A 25 -4.61 1.46 -1.39
C LEU A 25 -3.25 0.99 -1.93
N GLY A 26 -3.25 0.00 -2.83
CA GLY A 26 -2.04 -0.47 -3.52
C GLY A 26 -1.38 0.63 -4.36
N ASN A 27 -2.17 1.44 -5.07
CA ASN A 27 -1.69 2.61 -5.81
C ASN A 27 -1.00 3.67 -4.92
N ARG A 28 -1.20 3.61 -3.60
CA ARG A 28 -0.57 4.50 -2.62
C ARG A 28 0.61 3.85 -1.89
N HIS A 29 1.02 2.64 -2.30
CA HIS A 29 2.05 1.86 -1.64
C HIS A 29 1.79 1.61 -0.14
N VAL A 30 0.51 1.49 0.23
CA VAL A 30 0.12 1.15 1.61
C VAL A 30 0.34 -0.35 1.83
N GLN A 31 0.93 -0.71 2.97
CA GLN A 31 1.02 -2.11 3.39
C GLN A 31 -0.38 -2.60 3.80
N LEU A 32 -0.81 -3.71 3.22
CA LEU A 32 -2.14 -4.28 3.44
C LEU A 32 -2.03 -5.70 3.93
N ALA A 33 -2.91 -6.06 4.86
CA ALA A 33 -3.21 -7.45 5.15
C ALA A 33 -4.60 -7.78 4.59
N LEU A 34 -4.70 -8.90 3.88
CA LEU A 34 -5.92 -9.42 3.30
C LEU A 34 -6.25 -10.75 3.98
N GLY A 35 -7.52 -11.04 4.14
CA GLY A 35 -7.93 -12.35 4.66
C GLY A 35 -9.42 -12.55 4.60
N GLU A 36 -9.87 -13.67 5.14
CA GLU A 36 -11.27 -14.03 5.27
C GLU A 36 -11.55 -14.55 6.68
N ASP A 37 -12.76 -14.32 7.19
CA ASP A 37 -13.28 -14.91 8.41
C ASP A 37 -14.72 -15.40 8.18
N GLU A 38 -15.40 -15.85 9.24
CA GLU A 38 -16.80 -16.33 9.19
C GLU A 38 -17.78 -15.27 8.63
N LYS A 39 -17.40 -13.99 8.66
CA LYS A 39 -18.19 -12.86 8.14
C LYS A 39 -17.77 -12.44 6.73
N GLY A 40 -16.73 -13.04 6.14
CA GLY A 40 -16.26 -12.82 4.77
C GLY A 40 -14.86 -12.21 4.68
N GLY A 41 -14.53 -11.68 3.50
CA GLY A 41 -13.24 -11.05 3.21
C GLY A 41 -13.01 -9.71 3.92
N TRP A 42 -11.77 -9.40 4.25
CA TRP A 42 -11.42 -8.12 4.89
C TRP A 42 -10.08 -7.60 4.37
N VAL A 43 -9.91 -6.28 4.49
CA VAL A 43 -8.66 -5.56 4.20
C VAL A 43 -8.27 -4.78 5.46
N ARG A 44 -7.00 -4.87 5.87
CA ARG A 44 -6.44 -4.13 7.01
C ARG A 44 -5.29 -3.25 6.54
N PHE A 45 -5.26 -2.04 7.07
CA PHE A 45 -4.22 -1.04 6.89
C PHE A 45 -4.02 -0.28 8.21
N PRO A 46 -2.87 0.41 8.40
CA PRO A 46 -2.63 1.25 9.57
C PRO A 46 -3.66 2.38 9.71
N PRO A 47 -3.95 2.88 10.92
CA PRO A 47 -4.91 3.97 11.12
C PRO A 47 -4.42 5.24 10.42
N ASP A 48 -5.20 5.73 9.46
CA ASP A 48 -4.91 6.90 8.65
C ASP A 48 -6.22 7.52 8.14
N HIS A 49 -6.49 8.75 8.59
CA HIS A 49 -7.72 9.47 8.28
C HIS A 49 -8.03 9.58 6.77
N VAL A 50 -7.01 9.70 5.91
CA VAL A 50 -7.21 9.81 4.44
C VAL A 50 -7.65 8.46 3.86
N LEU A 51 -7.07 7.37 4.35
CA LEU A 51 -7.42 6.02 3.92
C LEU A 51 -8.80 5.60 4.44
N GLU A 52 -9.15 6.06 5.63
CA GLU A 52 -10.48 5.87 6.24
C GLU A 52 -11.56 6.58 5.42
N GLU A 53 -11.37 7.87 5.08
CA GLU A 53 -12.28 8.63 4.20
C GLU A 53 -12.44 7.95 2.83
N LEU A 54 -11.35 7.44 2.25
CA LEU A 54 -11.39 6.69 0.99
C LEU A 54 -12.25 5.42 1.10
N ALA A 55 -12.15 4.70 2.21
CA ALA A 55 -12.94 3.49 2.44
C ALA A 55 -14.43 3.82 2.51
N GLU A 56 -14.81 4.88 3.21
CA GLU A 56 -16.19 5.36 3.29
C GLU A 56 -16.72 5.80 1.93
N LEU A 57 -15.93 6.54 1.14
CA LEU A 57 -16.30 6.98 -0.22
C LEU A 57 -16.55 5.81 -1.18
N LEU A 58 -15.88 4.67 -0.96
CA LEU A 58 -16.07 3.45 -1.74
C LEU A 58 -17.20 2.57 -1.21
N GLY A 59 -17.84 2.95 -0.10
CA GLY A 59 -18.93 2.20 0.52
C GLY A 59 -18.47 1.00 1.33
N ALA A 60 -17.22 0.97 1.77
CA ALA A 60 -16.72 -0.02 2.72
C ALA A 60 -17.06 0.41 4.16
N GLU A 61 -17.32 -0.55 5.06
CA GLU A 61 -17.50 -0.23 6.48
C GLU A 61 -16.15 -0.29 7.18
N LEU A 62 -15.88 0.68 8.04
CA LEU A 62 -14.63 0.78 8.78
C LEU A 62 -14.85 0.32 10.23
N GLU A 63 -14.00 -0.57 10.71
CA GLU A 63 -13.99 -1.04 12.11
C GLU A 63 -12.57 -0.88 12.68
N HIS A 64 -12.45 -0.15 13.78
CA HIS A 64 -11.16 0.04 14.46
C HIS A 64 -10.91 -1.13 15.41
N HIS A 65 -9.71 -1.71 15.31
CA HIS A 65 -9.32 -2.83 16.16
C HIS A 65 -7.84 -2.82 16.40
N ASN A 66 -7.44 -3.39 17.54
CA ASN A 66 -6.04 -3.56 17.90
C ASN A 66 -5.70 -5.04 17.74
N ALA A 67 -4.94 -5.38 16.71
CA ALA A 67 -4.52 -6.74 16.38
C ALA A 67 -3.09 -6.72 15.84
N THR A 68 -2.40 -7.86 15.95
CA THR A 68 -1.10 -8.05 15.31
C THR A 68 -1.23 -7.77 13.81
N PHE A 69 -0.42 -6.84 13.31
CA PHE A 69 -0.41 -6.46 11.91
C PHE A 69 0.71 -7.22 11.20
N ASP A 70 0.32 -8.25 10.46
CA ASP A 70 1.21 -9.03 9.59
C ASP A 70 0.86 -8.72 8.12
N PRO A 71 1.45 -7.66 7.54
CA PRO A 71 1.14 -7.25 6.18
C PRO A 71 1.72 -8.23 5.16
N GLU A 72 1.03 -8.41 4.03
CA GLU A 72 1.59 -9.16 2.91
C GLU A 72 2.86 -8.46 2.39
N PRO A 73 3.97 -9.18 2.16
CA PRO A 73 5.17 -8.59 1.62
C PRO A 73 4.88 -7.98 0.25
N GLY A 74 5.23 -6.72 0.07
CA GLY A 74 5.01 -6.02 -1.20
C GLY A 74 5.67 -6.76 -2.37
N ALA A 75 5.03 -6.75 -3.55
CA ALA A 75 5.49 -7.49 -4.74
C ALA A 75 6.95 -7.19 -5.14
N TYR A 76 7.47 -6.01 -4.79
CA TYR A 76 8.85 -5.62 -5.08
C TYR A 76 9.89 -6.16 -4.10
N ASN A 77 9.51 -6.55 -2.88
CA ASN A 77 10.46 -7.14 -1.92
C ASN A 77 10.98 -8.50 -2.39
N GLN A 78 10.24 -9.19 -3.27
CA GLN A 78 10.66 -10.46 -3.87
C GLN A 78 11.43 -10.29 -5.18
N VAL A 79 11.31 -9.15 -5.85
CA VAL A 79 11.94 -8.87 -7.15
C VAL A 79 13.23 -8.04 -7.01
N GLY A 80 13.44 -7.40 -5.86
CA GLY A 80 14.61 -6.56 -5.54
C GLY A 80 15.84 -7.29 -5.00
N GLY A 81 15.91 -8.61 -5.10
CA GLY A 81 17.11 -9.39 -4.79
C GLY A 81 18.17 -9.26 -5.90
N GLY A 82 18.74 -8.07 -6.07
CA GLY A 82 19.74 -7.80 -7.11
C GLY A 82 20.56 -6.56 -6.82
N HIS A 83 21.58 -6.70 -5.97
CA HIS A 83 22.83 -5.93 -5.95
C HIS A 83 22.74 -4.41 -6.15
N SER A 84 22.67 -3.67 -5.04
CA SER A 84 23.15 -2.28 -4.99
C SER A 84 24.68 -2.23 -5.13
N HIS A 85 25.19 -2.19 -6.37
CA HIS A 85 26.52 -1.66 -6.68
C HIS A 85 26.34 -0.25 -7.26
N SER A 86 26.21 0.74 -6.37
CA SER A 86 26.45 2.13 -6.73
C SER A 86 27.96 2.29 -6.97
N HIS A 87 28.40 2.09 -8.22
CA HIS A 87 29.60 2.76 -8.70
C HIS A 87 29.16 4.11 -9.27
N GLY A 88 28.93 5.06 -8.36
CA GLY A 88 29.01 6.48 -8.71
C GLY A 88 30.45 6.75 -9.14
N HIS A 89 30.69 6.76 -10.44
CA HIS A 89 31.81 7.52 -10.98
C HIS A 89 31.43 8.99 -10.83
N ASP A 90 31.71 9.54 -9.65
CA ASP A 90 31.89 10.98 -9.50
C ASP A 90 32.99 11.37 -10.49
N HIS A 91 32.58 12.12 -11.52
CA HIS A 91 33.52 12.85 -12.35
C HIS A 91 34.15 13.92 -11.46
N ASP A 92 35.32 13.60 -10.94
CA ASP A 92 36.29 14.53 -10.37
C ASP A 92 36.49 15.67 -11.38
N HIS A 93 35.98 16.85 -11.06
CA HIS A 93 36.33 18.10 -11.73
C HIS A 93 37.50 18.71 -10.96
N PRO A 94 38.76 18.49 -11.38
CA PRO A 94 39.87 19.20 -10.78
C PRO A 94 39.80 20.68 -11.18
N HIS A 95 39.91 21.51 -10.15
CA HIS A 95 40.11 22.95 -10.21
C HIS A 95 41.44 23.33 -10.88
N GLU A 96 41.42 24.47 -11.59
CA GLU A 96 42.54 25.36 -11.96
C GLU A 96 43.52 24.83 -13.05
N HIS A 97 43.98 25.61 -14.05
CA HIS A 97 44.76 26.84 -13.94
C HIS A 97 44.67 27.75 -15.18
N HIS A 98 44.57 29.04 -14.88
CA HIS A 98 45.12 30.21 -15.58
C HIS A 98 46.28 29.96 -16.56
N HIS A 99 46.16 30.38 -17.84
CA HIS A 99 47.29 30.91 -18.63
C HIS A 99 46.79 31.89 -19.70
N ALA A 100 47.23 33.15 -19.56
CA ALA A 100 47.21 34.18 -20.59
C ALA A 100 48.18 33.83 -21.72
N HIS A 101 47.85 34.23 -22.95
CA HIS A 101 48.73 34.89 -23.93
C HIS A 101 47.88 35.45 -25.09
#